data_AF-A0A3M1WUW7-F1
#
_entry.id   AF-A0A3M1WUW7-F1
#
_cell.length_a   1.000
_cell.length_b   1.000
_cell.length_c   1.000
_cell.angle_alpha   90.00
_cell.angle_beta   90.00
_cell.angle_gamma   90.00
#
_symmetry.space_group_name_H-M   'P 1'
#
loop_
_entity.id
_entity.type
_entity.pdbx_description
1 polymer ?
#
loop_
_entity_poly.entity_id
_entity_poly.type
_entity_poly.pdbx_seq_one_letter_code
_entity_poly.pdbx_strand_id
1 'polypeptide(L)'
;MWLVGLLASPLGLLAQYDVNDPKTYTLSGLEVEGAEYSDANAIIALSGLVVGEPVTIPGMQISDVIKRLWKENIFSDIQIRADNIVGDKIFMTIVVKERPRISQFSFQGISKSQADDLREKINFIRGTILTESKRQSAIRIIRNFYVEKGFYNVAVDIRDEPDKILKNGVLVNIVIDKGVRIRIKELRLSGNEVFTDAKVKRKLKKFHEKAWWRFWARSKYVPKQFEEAQAALLEAYQEQGYRDVSITRDTVYTYDDKHVIVEMDIDEGQQYYHRNIAWSGNYKYNSEILASVLGIEKGDIYSLGKIDKRLFGDTNGSDVSSLYLDDGYLFFNIEPVEVMVEGDSIDLEMRITEGPQATIRKVPLFGNTKTSDFVVRREIRTAPGQKFSRSDIIRSQREILALNYFDQEKLGVQPIPNQATGTVDIQYTVEERASDQLQLQGGWGGQIRDPNTGEVLYGGFVGTVQLAFNNFATRRMFDANAWRPVPSGDGQRLSLAFQMNGRGYKNFSVTFM
;
A
#
# COMPACT_ATOMS: atom_id res chain seq x y z
N MET A 1 -0.78 48.09 -14.39
CA MET A 1 -1.42 49.32 -13.88
C MET A 1 -2.32 48.93 -12.72
N TRP A 2 -1.83 49.04 -11.48
CA TRP A 2 -2.59 49.28 -10.24
C TRP A 2 -1.55 49.63 -9.16
N LEU A 3 -1.75 50.78 -8.52
CA LEU A 3 -0.83 51.45 -7.61
C LEU A 3 -0.69 50.70 -6.28
N VAL A 4 0.54 50.59 -5.78
CA VAL A 4 0.81 50.26 -4.38
C VAL A 4 0.81 51.58 -3.60
N GLY A 5 -0.20 51.78 -2.77
CA GLY A 5 -0.28 52.89 -1.83
C GLY A 5 0.77 52.72 -0.73
N LEU A 6 1.69 53.67 -0.64
CA LEU A 6 2.48 53.91 0.56
C LEU A 6 1.55 54.34 1.69
N LEU A 7 1.40 53.49 2.71
CA LEU A 7 1.03 53.95 4.05
C LEU A 7 2.31 54.08 4.85
N ALA A 8 2.67 55.33 5.14
CA ALA A 8 3.81 55.73 5.94
C ALA A 8 3.67 55.17 7.37
N SER A 9 4.66 54.38 7.80
CA SER A 9 4.97 54.19 9.22
C SER A 9 6.07 55.20 9.60
N PRO A 10 6.06 55.75 10.83
CA PRO A 10 6.96 56.83 11.19
C PRO A 10 8.40 56.31 11.23
N LEU A 11 9.30 57.06 10.59
CA LEU A 11 10.75 56.92 10.63
C LEU A 11 11.23 56.74 12.07
N GLY A 12 11.65 55.53 12.42
CA GLY A 12 12.67 55.32 13.44
C GLY A 12 14.04 55.46 12.79
N LEU A 13 14.87 56.36 13.31
CA LEU A 13 16.24 56.61 12.86
C LEU A 13 17.04 55.29 12.89
N LEU A 14 17.31 54.71 11.72
CA LEU A 14 18.31 53.64 11.61
C LEU A 14 19.68 54.30 11.66
N ALA A 15 20.36 54.21 12.81
CA ALA A 15 21.79 54.46 12.87
C ALA A 15 22.49 53.42 11.97
N GLN A 16 22.96 53.86 10.82
CA GLN A 16 23.67 53.04 9.85
C GLN A 16 25.09 52.80 10.40
N TYR A 17 25.29 51.64 11.04
CA TYR A 17 26.61 51.23 11.53
C TYR A 17 27.54 50.94 10.36
N ASP A 18 28.74 51.52 10.38
CA ASP A 18 29.83 51.15 9.47
C ASP A 18 30.27 49.72 9.82
N VAL A 19 30.09 48.80 8.87
CA VAL A 19 30.38 47.37 9.04
C VAL A 19 31.89 47.13 9.27
N ASN A 20 32.74 48.13 9.04
CA ASN A 20 34.19 48.02 9.03
C ASN A 20 34.90 48.48 10.31
N ASP A 21 34.18 48.95 11.35
CA ASP A 21 34.78 49.40 12.61
C ASP A 21 34.11 48.72 13.83
N PRO A 22 34.51 47.49 14.19
CA PRO A 22 33.92 46.75 15.30
C PRO A 22 34.31 47.41 16.63
N LYS A 23 33.30 47.80 17.42
CA LYS A 23 33.49 48.39 18.75
C LYS A 23 33.03 47.43 19.84
N THR A 24 33.82 47.36 20.91
CA THR A 24 33.52 46.55 22.09
C THR A 24 32.83 47.41 23.14
N TYR A 25 31.67 46.95 23.58
CA TYR A 25 30.88 47.58 24.64
C TYR A 25 30.64 46.57 25.77
N THR A 26 30.43 47.04 26.99
CA THR A 26 29.97 46.23 28.12
C THR A 26 28.44 46.16 28.09
N LEU A 27 27.87 44.95 27.97
CA LEU A 27 26.42 44.75 27.95
C LEU A 27 25.83 45.10 29.32
N SER A 28 25.05 46.17 29.42
CA SER A 28 24.49 46.67 30.69
C SER A 28 23.02 46.36 30.88
N GLY A 29 22.29 46.01 29.82
CA GLY A 29 20.93 45.51 29.89
C GLY A 29 20.54 44.76 28.63
N LEU A 30 19.74 43.71 28.80
CA LEU A 30 19.24 42.87 27.73
C LEU A 30 17.76 42.58 27.96
N GLU A 31 16.94 42.99 26.99
CA GLU A 31 15.49 42.78 27.00
C GLU A 31 15.06 41.90 25.83
N VAL A 32 13.85 41.35 25.91
CA VAL A 32 13.24 40.55 24.84
C VAL A 32 11.88 41.13 24.50
N GLU A 33 11.67 41.42 23.21
CA GLU A 33 10.40 41.90 22.67
C GLU A 33 9.78 40.84 21.74
N GLY A 34 8.45 40.67 21.79
CA GLY A 34 7.72 39.74 20.92
C GLY A 34 7.67 38.28 21.38
N ALA A 35 8.24 37.98 22.55
CA ALA A 35 8.11 36.70 23.23
C ALA A 35 6.78 36.62 24.01
N GLU A 36 5.67 36.49 23.29
CA GLU A 36 4.32 36.44 23.90
C GLU A 36 4.01 35.10 24.59
N TYR A 37 4.64 34.00 24.15
CA TYR A 37 4.33 32.65 24.64
C TYR A 37 5.55 31.84 25.09
N SER A 38 6.75 32.38 24.88
CA SER A 38 8.02 31.85 25.37
C SER A 38 8.51 32.68 26.55
N ASP A 39 9.22 32.04 27.47
CA ASP A 39 9.83 32.76 28.60
C ASP A 39 11.00 33.64 28.12
N ALA A 40 10.88 34.95 28.33
CA ALA A 40 11.90 35.93 27.96
C ALA A 40 13.28 35.63 28.60
N ASN A 41 13.31 35.14 29.85
CA ASN A 41 14.57 34.78 30.51
C ASN A 41 15.21 33.55 29.88
N ALA A 42 14.41 32.61 29.40
CA ALA A 42 14.93 31.45 28.69
C ALA A 42 15.54 31.85 27.33
N ILE A 43 14.95 32.81 26.63
CA ILE A 43 15.50 33.37 25.39
C ILE A 43 16.83 34.09 25.66
N ILE A 44 16.89 34.90 26.72
CA ILE A 44 18.13 35.54 27.17
C ILE A 44 19.21 34.49 27.47
N ALA A 45 18.88 33.44 28.23
CA ALA A 45 19.82 32.37 28.54
C ALA A 45 20.31 31.62 27.28
N LEU A 46 19.42 31.34 26.32
CA LEU A 46 19.75 30.66 25.06
C LEU A 46 20.56 31.54 24.10
N SER A 47 20.41 32.86 24.18
CA SER A 47 21.25 33.81 23.44
C SER A 47 22.73 33.60 23.80
N GLY A 48 23.01 33.28 25.06
CA GLY A 48 24.36 33.20 25.62
C GLY A 48 25.05 34.56 25.73
N LEU A 49 24.28 35.65 25.71
CA LEU A 49 24.71 36.97 26.13
C LEU A 49 24.51 37.11 27.65
N VAL A 50 25.55 37.59 28.35
CA VAL A 50 25.52 37.78 29.80
C VAL A 50 25.67 39.26 30.09
N VAL A 51 24.76 39.81 30.90
CA VAL A 51 24.85 41.20 31.35
C VAL A 51 26.11 41.36 32.22
N GLY A 52 26.95 42.34 31.87
CA GLY A 52 28.26 42.61 32.46
C GLY A 52 29.44 42.17 31.60
N GLU A 53 29.21 41.39 30.54
CA GLU A 53 30.27 40.92 29.64
C GLU A 53 30.49 41.83 28.43
N PRO A 54 31.70 41.81 27.83
CA PRO A 54 31.99 42.56 26.62
C PRO A 54 31.30 41.94 25.39
N VAL A 55 30.61 42.77 24.61
CA VAL A 55 29.96 42.43 23.36
C VAL A 55 30.52 43.30 22.24
N THR A 56 30.95 42.67 21.14
CA THR A 56 31.47 43.37 19.95
C THR A 56 30.39 43.58 18.91
N ILE A 57 30.17 44.82 18.46
CA ILE A 57 29.16 45.17 17.45
C ILE A 57 29.77 46.05 16.34
N PRO A 58 29.60 45.68 15.05
CA PRO A 58 29.15 44.37 14.59
C PRO A 58 30.20 43.29 14.89
N GLY A 59 29.77 42.07 15.21
CA GLY A 59 30.69 40.99 15.58
C GLY A 59 30.11 39.59 15.46
N MET A 60 30.98 38.57 15.44
CA MET A 60 30.57 37.16 15.33
C MET A 60 29.64 36.72 16.46
N GLN A 61 29.79 37.29 17.65
CA GLN A 61 28.94 37.01 18.82
C GLN A 61 27.45 37.22 18.50
N ILE A 62 27.09 38.32 17.82
CA ILE A 62 25.71 38.62 17.42
C ILE A 62 25.19 37.60 16.39
N SER A 63 26.03 37.21 15.43
CA SER A 63 25.68 36.19 14.45
C SER A 63 25.45 34.81 15.08
N ASP A 64 26.25 34.45 16.09
CA ASP A 64 26.12 33.18 16.80
C ASP A 64 24.87 33.15 17.69
N VAL A 65 24.52 34.27 18.32
CA VAL A 65 23.24 34.42 19.04
C VAL A 65 22.07 34.15 18.09
N ILE A 66 22.04 34.81 16.93
CA ILE A 66 20.97 34.62 15.93
C ILE A 66 20.91 33.16 15.50
N LYS A 67 22.06 32.52 15.20
CA LYS A 67 22.12 31.10 14.82
C LYS A 67 21.58 30.17 15.91
N ARG A 68 21.92 30.41 17.18
CA ARG A 68 21.42 29.60 18.32
C ARG A 68 19.92 29.70 18.44
N LEU A 69 19.39 30.92 18.46
CA LEU A 69 17.94 31.16 18.57
C LEU A 69 17.19 30.61 17.34
N TRP A 70 17.77 30.69 16.15
CA TRP A 70 17.19 30.13 14.93
C TRP A 70 17.12 28.59 14.97
N LYS A 71 18.10 27.94 15.60
CA LYS A 71 18.16 26.48 15.76
C LYS A 71 17.01 25.92 16.59
N GLU A 72 16.47 26.71 17.51
CA GLU A 72 15.29 26.33 18.31
C GLU A 72 14.02 26.19 17.45
N ASN A 73 14.02 26.75 16.23
CA ASN A 73 12.93 26.61 15.25
C ASN A 73 11.55 27.07 15.75
N ILE A 74 11.52 27.83 16.84
CA ILE A 74 10.32 28.41 17.45
C ILE A 74 10.07 29.85 16.99
N PHE A 75 11.04 30.49 16.33
CA PHE A 75 10.95 31.86 15.83
C PHE A 75 10.94 31.91 14.30
N SER A 76 10.17 32.85 13.76
CA SER A 76 10.03 33.14 12.33
C SER A 76 10.87 34.33 11.88
N ASP A 77 11.17 35.23 12.80
CA ASP A 77 12.05 36.38 12.64
C ASP A 77 12.79 36.63 13.95
N ILE A 78 14.06 36.99 13.86
CA ILE A 78 14.95 37.30 15.00
C ILE A 78 15.79 38.50 14.62
N GLN A 79 15.69 39.56 15.41
CA GLN A 79 16.47 40.79 15.25
C GLN A 79 17.10 41.17 16.58
N ILE A 80 18.30 41.73 16.54
CA ILE A 80 18.99 42.25 17.72
C ILE A 80 19.16 43.75 17.50
N ARG A 81 18.57 44.54 18.38
CA ARG A 81 18.62 46.00 18.32
C ARG A 81 19.45 46.54 19.48
N ALA A 82 20.24 47.57 19.20
CA ALA A 82 20.87 48.38 20.23
C ALA A 82 19.98 49.58 20.52
N ASP A 83 19.49 49.70 21.76
CA ASP A 83 18.52 50.74 22.13
C ASP A 83 19.20 52.00 22.64
N ASN A 84 20.27 51.86 23.40
CA ASN A 84 21.03 52.99 23.92
C ASN A 84 22.50 52.63 24.19
N ILE A 85 23.40 53.59 23.97
CA ILE A 85 24.83 53.49 24.29
C ILE A 85 25.20 54.68 25.16
N VAL A 86 25.71 54.40 26.36
CA VAL A 86 26.16 55.42 27.32
C VAL A 86 27.61 55.13 27.69
N GLY A 87 28.55 55.86 27.07
CA GLY A 87 29.98 55.61 27.24
C GLY A 87 30.38 54.28 26.60
N ASP A 88 30.94 53.37 27.41
CA ASP A 88 31.30 52.00 27.03
C ASP A 88 30.16 50.99 27.27
N LYS A 89 29.00 51.43 27.76
CA LYS A 89 27.86 50.58 28.10
C LYS A 89 26.81 50.55 27.00
N ILE A 90 26.29 49.36 26.70
CA ILE A 90 25.23 49.16 25.71
C ILE A 90 24.00 48.47 26.30
N PHE A 91 22.81 48.92 25.88
CA PHE A 91 21.53 48.27 26.14
C PHE A 91 21.01 47.68 24.84
N MET A 92 20.60 46.42 24.87
CA MET A 92 20.13 45.70 23.69
C MET A 92 18.76 45.06 23.91
N THR A 93 18.00 44.94 22.83
CA THR A 93 16.74 44.20 22.79
C THR A 93 16.80 43.11 21.72
N ILE A 94 16.46 41.89 22.11
CA ILE A 94 16.23 40.78 21.18
C ILE A 94 14.76 40.83 20.79
N VAL A 95 14.47 41.22 19.55
CA VAL A 95 13.13 41.21 18.99
C VAL A 95 12.90 39.88 18.29
N VAL A 96 11.93 39.10 18.75
CA VAL A 96 11.58 37.81 18.16
C VAL A 96 10.13 37.81 17.68
N LYS A 97 9.87 37.06 16.60
CA LYS A 97 8.51 36.75 16.17
C LYS A 97 8.29 35.25 16.28
N GLU A 98 7.54 34.83 17.28
CA GLU A 98 7.24 33.40 17.49
C GLU A 98 6.46 32.78 16.33
N ARG A 99 6.72 31.49 16.09
CA ARG A 99 5.98 30.68 15.13
C ARG A 99 4.73 30.10 15.80
N PRO A 100 3.61 30.09 15.08
CA PRO A 100 2.40 29.47 15.60
C PRO A 100 2.52 27.95 15.67
N ARG A 101 1.78 27.37 16.61
CA ARG A 101 1.63 25.91 16.77
C ARG A 101 0.36 25.44 16.08
N ILE A 102 0.42 24.26 15.45
CA ILE A 102 -0.73 23.65 14.79
C ILE A 102 -1.72 23.20 15.87
N SER A 103 -2.90 23.81 15.93
CA SER A 103 -3.98 23.33 16.81
C SER A 103 -4.77 22.21 16.14
N GLN A 104 -5.24 22.49 14.93
CA GLN A 104 -5.98 21.57 14.08
C GLN A 104 -5.73 21.94 12.63
N PHE A 105 -5.94 20.99 11.72
CA PHE A 105 -6.00 21.27 10.30
C PHE A 105 -7.24 20.67 9.67
N SER A 106 -7.74 21.35 8.65
CA SER A 106 -8.94 20.97 7.90
C SER A 106 -8.68 21.07 6.41
N PHE A 107 -9.53 20.42 5.62
CA PHE A 107 -9.46 20.44 4.17
C PHE A 107 -10.75 20.99 3.59
N GLN A 108 -10.63 21.80 2.55
CA GLN A 108 -11.75 22.33 1.77
C GLN A 108 -11.58 21.99 0.29
N GLY A 109 -12.70 21.73 -0.40
CA GLY A 109 -12.71 21.40 -1.85
C GLY A 109 -12.61 19.92 -2.20
N ILE A 110 -12.55 19.03 -1.20
CA ILE A 110 -12.35 17.58 -1.38
C ILE A 110 -13.37 16.75 -0.57
N SER A 111 -13.54 15.47 -0.91
CA SER A 111 -14.47 14.59 -0.17
C SER A 111 -13.90 14.14 1.17
N LYS A 112 -14.77 13.74 2.10
CA LYS A 112 -14.36 13.27 3.44
C LYS A 112 -13.33 12.14 3.39
N SER A 113 -13.56 11.11 2.56
CA SER A 113 -12.61 10.00 2.40
C SER A 113 -11.24 10.46 1.87
N GLN A 114 -11.20 11.40 0.91
CA GLN A 114 -9.92 11.93 0.42
C GLN A 114 -9.20 12.76 1.49
N ALA A 115 -9.96 13.49 2.31
CA ALA A 115 -9.43 14.24 3.44
C ALA A 115 -8.84 13.31 4.50
N ASP A 116 -9.47 12.16 4.75
CA ASP A 116 -8.98 11.16 5.70
C ASP A 116 -7.65 10.53 5.22
N ASP A 117 -7.56 10.12 3.94
CA ASP A 117 -6.32 9.62 3.33
C ASP A 117 -5.16 10.65 3.42
N LEU A 118 -5.46 11.91 3.12
CA LEU A 118 -4.46 13.00 3.14
C LEU A 118 -4.07 13.37 4.57
N ARG A 119 -5.00 13.28 5.53
CA ARG A 119 -4.73 13.54 6.95
C ARG A 119 -3.68 12.57 7.49
N GLU A 120 -3.79 11.29 7.13
CA GLU A 120 -2.82 10.26 7.52
C GLU A 120 -1.46 10.50 6.88
N LYS A 121 -1.41 10.87 5.59
CA LYS A 121 -0.14 11.11 4.87
C LYS A 121 0.60 12.37 5.30
N ILE A 122 -0.11 13.47 5.56
CA ILE A 122 0.51 14.74 5.98
C ILE A 122 0.97 14.67 7.44
N ASN A 123 0.20 13.97 8.29
CA ASN A 123 0.49 13.73 9.70
C ASN A 123 0.92 15.00 10.48
N PHE A 124 0.13 16.08 10.35
CA PHE A 124 0.35 17.25 11.19
C PHE A 124 -0.08 16.95 12.63
N ILE A 125 0.93 16.81 13.49
CA ILE A 125 0.73 16.54 14.92
C ILE A 125 0.32 17.83 15.63
N ARG A 126 -0.79 17.77 16.37
CA ARG A 126 -1.30 18.86 17.21
C ARG A 126 -0.24 19.30 18.22
N GLY A 127 -0.08 20.61 18.38
CA GLY A 127 0.88 21.24 19.27
C GLY A 127 2.27 21.45 18.67
N THR A 128 2.56 20.89 17.48
CA THR A 128 3.86 21.10 16.83
C THR A 128 3.91 22.42 16.08
N ILE A 129 5.11 22.98 15.92
CA ILE A 129 5.32 24.26 15.23
C ILE A 129 5.07 24.12 13.73
N LEU A 130 4.37 25.10 13.15
CA LEU A 130 4.12 25.18 11.72
C LEU A 130 5.27 25.90 11.02
N THR A 131 6.18 25.12 10.44
CA THR A 131 7.30 25.65 9.65
C THR A 131 6.95 25.73 8.17
N GLU A 132 7.70 26.56 7.42
CA GLU A 132 7.56 26.64 5.97
C GLU A 132 7.87 25.30 5.29
N SER A 133 8.87 24.57 5.80
CA SER A 133 9.20 23.23 5.33
C SER A 133 8.03 22.25 5.47
N LYS A 134 7.26 22.33 6.57
CA LYS A 134 6.05 21.50 6.76
C LYS A 134 4.95 21.88 5.77
N ARG A 135 4.75 23.17 5.49
CA ARG A 135 3.79 23.63 4.47
C ARG A 135 4.16 23.10 3.09
N GLN A 136 5.41 23.31 2.67
CA GLN A 136 5.89 22.85 1.37
C GLN A 136 5.83 21.33 1.25
N SER A 137 6.14 20.60 2.33
CA SER A 137 5.99 19.14 2.33
C SER A 137 4.53 18.72 2.18
N ALA A 138 3.59 19.37 2.89
CA ALA A 138 2.17 19.10 2.75
C ALA A 138 1.66 19.40 1.32
N ILE A 139 2.04 20.54 0.73
CA ILE A 139 1.69 20.89 -0.66
C ILE A 139 2.19 19.80 -1.62
N ARG A 140 3.44 19.35 -1.47
CA ARG A 140 4.02 18.28 -2.30
C ARG A 140 3.29 16.95 -2.11
N ILE A 141 2.98 16.56 -0.88
CA ILE A 141 2.23 15.32 -0.58
C ILE A 141 0.85 15.37 -1.24
N ILE A 142 0.13 16.48 -1.10
CA ILE A 142 -1.19 16.68 -1.70
C ILE A 142 -1.10 16.63 -3.23
N ARG A 143 -0.13 17.34 -3.83
CA ARG A 143 0.08 17.34 -5.28
C ARG A 143 0.35 15.92 -5.79
N ASN A 144 1.28 15.20 -5.18
CA ASN A 144 1.62 13.83 -5.58
C ASN A 144 0.42 12.88 -5.47
N PHE A 145 -0.34 12.96 -4.37
CA PHE A 145 -1.56 12.17 -4.17
C PHE A 145 -2.59 12.36 -5.29
N TYR A 146 -2.73 13.58 -5.79
CA TYR A 146 -3.65 13.89 -6.88
C TYR A 146 -3.07 13.58 -8.26
N VAL A 147 -1.76 13.73 -8.46
CA VAL A 147 -1.05 13.31 -9.69
C VAL A 147 -1.18 11.80 -9.89
N GLU A 148 -1.02 10.99 -8.84
CA GLU A 148 -1.27 9.53 -8.88
C GLU A 148 -2.72 9.19 -9.28
N LYS A 149 -3.65 10.10 -9.02
CA LYS A 149 -5.08 9.99 -9.40
C LYS A 149 -5.39 10.61 -10.77
N GLY A 150 -4.38 11.13 -11.48
CA GLY A 150 -4.46 11.70 -12.82
C GLY A 150 -4.81 13.20 -12.87
N PHE A 151 -4.60 13.93 -11.77
CA PHE A 151 -4.83 15.38 -11.69
C PHE A 151 -3.47 16.10 -11.59
N TYR A 152 -3.10 16.84 -12.63
CA TYR A 152 -1.78 17.49 -12.71
C TYR A 152 -1.83 18.97 -12.31
N ASN A 153 -2.95 19.64 -12.60
CA ASN A 153 -3.13 21.07 -12.34
C ASN A 153 -3.77 21.32 -10.97
N VAL A 154 -3.19 20.72 -9.93
CA VAL A 154 -3.70 20.81 -8.55
C VAL A 154 -3.17 22.08 -7.91
N ALA A 155 -4.09 22.97 -7.54
CA ALA A 155 -3.78 24.16 -6.75
C ALA A 155 -4.06 23.87 -5.26
N VAL A 156 -3.09 24.20 -4.41
CA VAL A 156 -3.17 24.04 -2.97
C VAL A 156 -2.86 25.38 -2.33
N ASP A 157 -3.81 25.88 -1.55
CA ASP A 157 -3.68 27.11 -0.77
C ASP A 157 -3.79 26.75 0.72
N ILE A 158 -2.82 27.17 1.53
CA ILE A 158 -2.79 26.90 2.96
C ILE A 158 -3.01 28.21 3.69
N ARG A 159 -4.18 28.35 4.32
CA ARG A 159 -4.56 29.52 5.10
C ARG A 159 -4.45 29.24 6.59
N ASP A 160 -4.02 30.25 7.32
CA ASP A 160 -3.94 30.20 8.77
C ASP A 160 -5.05 31.04 9.37
N GLU A 161 -5.78 30.45 10.30
CA GLU A 161 -6.76 31.15 11.12
C GLU A 161 -6.33 31.05 12.59
N PRO A 162 -6.23 32.15 13.36
CA PRO A 162 -5.93 32.08 14.78
C PRO A 162 -6.95 31.22 15.53
N ASP A 163 -6.47 30.30 16.37
CA ASP A 163 -7.35 29.52 17.23
C ASP A 163 -7.80 30.38 18.43
N LYS A 164 -9.11 30.40 18.69
CA LYS A 164 -9.69 31.12 19.82
C LYS A 164 -9.45 30.42 21.17
N ILE A 165 -9.12 29.12 21.13
CA ILE A 165 -8.95 28.28 22.32
C ILE A 165 -7.47 28.12 22.67
N LEU A 166 -6.65 27.71 21.70
CA LEU A 166 -5.22 27.50 21.92
C LEU A 166 -4.45 28.80 21.68
N LYS A 167 -3.90 29.38 22.76
CA LYS A 167 -2.95 30.51 22.69
C LYS A 167 -1.73 30.15 21.83
N ASN A 168 -1.31 31.04 20.94
CA ASN A 168 -0.32 30.78 19.87
C ASN A 168 -0.66 29.61 18.92
N GLY A 169 -1.93 29.20 18.91
CA GLY A 169 -2.45 28.14 18.06
C GLY A 169 -2.99 28.69 16.75
N VAL A 170 -2.76 27.96 15.67
CA VAL A 170 -3.40 28.21 14.36
C VAL A 170 -4.18 27.00 13.90
N LEU A 171 -5.35 27.27 13.34
CA LEU A 171 -6.15 26.36 12.54
C LEU A 171 -5.64 26.47 11.10
N VAL A 172 -5.13 25.37 10.57
CA VAL A 172 -4.59 25.30 9.22
C VAL A 172 -5.70 24.84 8.27
N ASN A 173 -6.22 25.75 7.45
CA ASN A 173 -7.22 25.42 6.43
C ASN A 173 -6.52 25.20 5.08
N ILE A 174 -6.55 23.96 4.61
CA ILE A 174 -5.93 23.56 3.34
C ILE A 174 -7.04 23.53 2.27
N VAL A 175 -7.07 24.57 1.44
CA VAL A 175 -8.00 24.69 0.31
C VAL A 175 -7.36 24.04 -0.91
N ILE A 176 -8.01 23.01 -1.45
CA ILE A 176 -7.51 22.23 -2.58
C ILE A 176 -8.47 22.37 -3.75
N ASP A 177 -7.95 22.89 -4.86
CA ASP A 177 -8.57 22.72 -6.17
C ASP A 177 -7.84 21.61 -6.92
N LYS A 178 -8.52 20.48 -7.09
CA LYS A 178 -8.00 19.33 -7.82
C LYS A 178 -7.86 19.59 -9.33
N GLY A 179 -8.51 20.63 -9.85
CA GLY A 179 -8.57 20.90 -11.28
C GLY A 179 -9.25 19.78 -12.07
N VAL A 180 -8.90 19.67 -13.35
CA VAL A 180 -9.47 18.67 -14.25
C VAL A 180 -8.56 17.45 -14.34
N ARG A 181 -9.17 16.26 -14.37
CA ARG A 181 -8.44 15.01 -14.58
C ARG A 181 -7.94 14.94 -16.03
N ILE A 182 -6.65 14.73 -16.20
CA ILE A 182 -6.02 14.53 -17.52
C ILE A 182 -6.30 13.11 -18.00
N ARG A 183 -6.75 13.01 -19.26
CA ARG A 183 -7.08 11.75 -19.92
C ARG A 183 -6.21 11.54 -21.15
N ILE A 184 -6.00 10.29 -21.51
CA ILE A 184 -5.31 9.94 -22.76
C ILE A 184 -6.34 10.06 -23.89
N LYS A 185 -6.10 10.99 -24.81
CA LYS A 185 -6.93 11.14 -26.00
C LYS A 185 -6.60 10.05 -27.02
N GLU A 186 -5.31 9.88 -27.29
CA GLU A 186 -4.79 9.01 -28.33
C GLU A 186 -3.47 8.39 -27.86
N LEU A 187 -3.28 7.11 -28.17
CA LEU A 187 -2.04 6.37 -27.99
C LEU A 187 -1.54 5.96 -29.37
N ARG A 188 -0.45 6.57 -29.80
CA ARG A 188 0.17 6.27 -31.08
C ARG A 188 1.34 5.32 -30.85
N LEU A 189 1.27 4.19 -31.54
CA LEU A 189 2.30 3.18 -31.57
C LEU A 189 2.90 3.23 -32.97
N SER A 190 4.22 3.21 -33.05
CA SER A 190 4.93 3.07 -34.32
C SER A 190 5.99 1.98 -34.21
N GLY A 191 6.35 1.39 -35.35
CA GLY A 191 7.31 0.29 -35.42
C GLY A 191 6.76 -1.09 -35.02
N ASN A 192 5.46 -1.19 -34.70
CA ASN A 192 4.80 -2.47 -34.43
C ASN A 192 4.29 -3.14 -35.73
N GLU A 193 5.08 -4.03 -36.32
CA GLU A 193 4.70 -4.78 -37.53
C GLU A 193 4.07 -6.15 -37.19
N VAL A 194 4.55 -6.79 -36.12
CA VAL A 194 4.12 -8.13 -35.71
C VAL A 194 2.77 -8.10 -35.00
N PHE A 195 2.55 -7.11 -34.14
CA PHE A 195 1.26 -6.92 -33.48
C PHE A 195 0.55 -5.69 -34.01
N THR A 196 -0.70 -5.90 -34.45
CA THR A 196 -1.62 -4.79 -34.69
C THR A 196 -1.77 -3.91 -33.45
N ASP A 197 -1.92 -2.60 -33.65
CA ASP A 197 -2.17 -1.61 -32.59
C ASP A 197 -3.25 -2.08 -31.62
N ALA A 198 -4.33 -2.69 -32.14
CA ALA A 198 -5.44 -3.16 -31.32
C ALA A 198 -5.02 -4.28 -30.36
N LYS A 199 -4.15 -5.20 -30.79
CA LYS A 199 -3.66 -6.31 -29.95
C LYS A 199 -2.70 -5.78 -28.88
N VAL A 200 -1.80 -4.87 -29.25
CA VAL A 200 -0.91 -4.19 -28.31
C VAL A 200 -1.71 -3.40 -27.28
N LYS A 201 -2.63 -2.55 -27.74
CA LYS A 201 -3.48 -1.72 -26.87
C LYS A 201 -4.31 -2.55 -25.90
N ARG A 202 -4.75 -3.77 -26.25
CA ARG A 202 -5.45 -4.69 -25.32
C ARG A 202 -4.54 -5.21 -24.19
N LYS A 203 -3.24 -5.39 -24.45
CA LYS A 203 -2.26 -5.87 -23.45
C LYS A 203 -1.91 -4.82 -22.40
N LEU A 204 -2.10 -3.52 -22.69
CA LEU A 204 -1.78 -2.39 -21.79
C LEU A 204 -2.75 -2.20 -20.59
N LYS A 205 -3.57 -3.21 -20.26
CA LYS A 205 -4.45 -3.30 -19.07
C LYS A 205 -5.27 -2.04 -18.73
N LYS A 206 -4.74 -1.12 -17.93
CA LYS A 206 -5.43 0.09 -17.42
C LYS A 206 -5.08 1.35 -18.21
N PHE A 207 -4.09 1.28 -19.10
CA PHE A 207 -3.59 2.37 -19.90
C PHE A 207 -4.23 2.32 -21.29
N HIS A 208 -5.36 3.03 -21.44
CA HIS A 208 -6.13 3.01 -22.67
C HIS A 208 -6.65 4.41 -23.02
N GLU A 209 -6.87 4.63 -24.31
CA GLU A 209 -7.54 5.80 -24.85
C GLU A 209 -9.00 5.91 -24.38
N LYS A 210 -9.54 7.12 -24.49
CA LYS A 210 -10.97 7.36 -24.30
C LYS A 210 -11.77 6.74 -25.46
N ALA A 211 -12.44 5.62 -25.21
CA ALA A 211 -13.38 5.02 -26.15
C ALA A 211 -14.84 5.34 -25.78
N TRP A 212 -15.66 5.74 -26.77
CA TRP A 212 -17.05 6.16 -26.55
C TRP A 212 -17.95 5.02 -26.02
N TRP A 213 -17.62 3.75 -26.32
CA TRP A 213 -18.34 2.57 -25.81
C TRP A 213 -17.90 2.12 -24.41
N ARG A 214 -16.84 2.69 -23.84
CA ARG A 214 -16.18 2.16 -22.62
C ARG A 214 -16.47 3.00 -21.38
N PHE A 215 -17.75 3.25 -21.10
CA PHE A 215 -18.25 4.12 -20.00
C PHE A 215 -17.68 3.78 -18.61
N TRP A 216 -17.28 2.53 -18.36
CA TRP A 216 -16.71 2.08 -17.09
C TRP A 216 -15.19 2.21 -16.98
N ALA A 217 -14.47 2.24 -18.11
CA ALA A 217 -13.00 2.38 -18.13
C ALA A 217 -12.63 3.86 -18.15
N ARG A 218 -12.29 4.41 -16.97
CA ARG A 218 -11.84 5.79 -16.84
C ARG A 218 -10.42 5.91 -17.40
N SER A 219 -10.27 6.20 -18.68
CA SER A 219 -8.97 6.56 -19.27
C SER A 219 -8.40 7.76 -18.49
N LYS A 220 -7.24 7.55 -17.86
CA LYS A 220 -6.50 8.57 -17.13
C LYS A 220 -5.03 8.42 -17.49
N TYR A 221 -4.32 9.54 -17.60
CA TYR A 221 -2.88 9.50 -17.68
C TYR A 221 -2.31 9.55 -16.26
N VAL A 222 -1.45 8.59 -15.94
CA VAL A 222 -0.70 8.52 -14.67
C VAL A 222 0.71 8.01 -15.03
N PRO A 223 1.80 8.64 -14.56
CA PRO A 223 3.15 8.29 -15.02
C PRO A 223 3.50 6.84 -14.66
N LYS A 224 3.17 6.42 -13.44
CA LYS A 224 3.33 5.02 -13.01
C LYS A 224 2.60 4.02 -13.91
N GLN A 225 1.40 4.36 -14.38
CA GLN A 225 0.65 3.47 -15.29
C GLN A 225 1.25 3.45 -16.70
N PHE A 226 1.96 4.50 -17.09
CA PHE A 226 2.68 4.55 -18.35
C PHE A 226 3.92 3.65 -18.29
N GLU A 227 4.71 3.72 -17.22
CA GLU A 227 5.84 2.81 -16.99
C GLU A 227 5.38 1.34 -16.92
N GLU A 228 4.30 1.06 -16.18
CA GLU A 228 3.68 -0.29 -16.15
C GLU A 228 3.21 -0.74 -17.54
N ALA A 229 2.71 0.18 -18.38
CA ALA A 229 2.28 -0.12 -19.74
C ALA A 229 3.47 -0.40 -20.66
N GLN A 230 4.56 0.34 -20.56
CA GLN A 230 5.81 0.10 -21.28
C GLN A 230 6.40 -1.27 -20.93
N ALA A 231 6.46 -1.60 -19.63
CA ALA A 231 6.93 -2.92 -19.19
C ALA A 231 6.04 -4.05 -19.72
N ALA A 232 4.72 -3.91 -19.62
CA ALA A 232 3.76 -4.90 -20.14
C ALA A 232 3.80 -5.05 -21.66
N LEU A 233 4.15 -3.98 -22.39
CA LEU A 233 4.37 -4.00 -23.83
C LEU A 233 5.58 -4.86 -24.17
N LEU A 234 6.74 -4.55 -23.59
CA LEU A 234 7.98 -5.29 -23.80
C LEU A 234 7.80 -6.76 -23.42
N GLU A 235 7.17 -7.04 -22.27
CA GLU A 235 6.83 -8.39 -21.82
C GLU A 235 5.98 -9.14 -22.84
N ALA A 236 4.96 -8.50 -23.45
CA ALA A 236 4.11 -9.14 -24.44
C ALA A 236 4.85 -9.52 -25.74
N TYR A 237 5.91 -8.78 -26.10
CA TYR A 237 6.78 -9.10 -27.22
C TYR A 237 7.80 -10.19 -26.85
N GLN A 238 8.41 -10.09 -25.68
CA GLN A 238 9.31 -11.12 -25.14
C GLN A 238 8.61 -12.48 -24.96
N GLU A 239 7.32 -12.47 -24.59
CA GLU A 239 6.47 -13.67 -24.53
C GLU A 239 6.39 -14.41 -25.88
N GLN A 240 6.67 -13.72 -26.99
CA GLN A 240 6.46 -14.17 -28.37
C GLN A 240 7.77 -14.33 -29.14
N GLY A 241 8.93 -14.34 -28.46
CA GLY A 241 10.24 -14.58 -29.08
C GLY A 241 11.05 -13.33 -29.37
N TYR A 242 10.50 -12.14 -29.17
CA TYR A 242 11.19 -10.88 -29.45
C TYR A 242 12.00 -10.46 -28.23
N ARG A 243 13.20 -11.04 -28.11
CA ARG A 243 14.12 -10.80 -26.98
C ARG A 243 14.63 -9.37 -26.96
N ASP A 244 15.07 -8.87 -28.10
CA ASP A 244 15.75 -7.58 -28.25
C ASP A 244 14.76 -6.42 -28.45
N VAL A 245 13.47 -6.67 -28.18
CA VAL A 245 12.45 -5.64 -28.27
C VAL A 245 12.81 -4.46 -27.36
N SER A 246 12.72 -3.26 -27.90
CA SER A 246 13.00 -2.04 -27.14
C SER A 246 12.08 -0.91 -27.55
N ILE A 247 11.84 0.02 -26.63
CA ILE A 247 11.16 1.28 -26.93
C ILE A 247 12.27 2.29 -27.25
N THR A 248 12.37 2.67 -28.53
CA THR A 248 13.42 3.59 -29.01
C THR A 248 13.11 5.04 -28.65
N ARG A 249 11.82 5.37 -28.57
CA ARG A 249 11.35 6.70 -28.19
C ARG A 249 10.00 6.61 -27.49
N ASP A 250 9.87 7.39 -26.42
CA ASP A 250 8.60 7.69 -25.79
C ASP A 250 8.40 9.22 -25.68
N THR A 251 7.18 9.69 -25.89
CA THR A 251 6.88 11.12 -25.75
C THR A 251 5.45 11.31 -25.28
N VAL A 252 5.25 12.19 -24.31
CA VAL A 252 3.94 12.62 -23.85
C VAL A 252 3.83 14.12 -23.95
N TYR A 253 2.83 14.61 -24.69
CA TYR A 253 2.58 16.04 -24.82
C TYR A 253 1.11 16.37 -24.61
N THR A 254 0.89 17.61 -24.17
CA THR A 254 -0.45 18.13 -23.88
C THR A 254 -1.16 18.45 -25.19
N TYR A 255 -2.34 17.88 -25.39
CA TYR A 255 -3.21 18.22 -26.52
C TYR A 255 -4.15 19.38 -26.17
N ASP A 256 -4.74 19.33 -24.97
CA ASP A 256 -5.54 20.40 -24.38
C ASP A 256 -5.48 20.32 -22.84
N ASP A 257 -6.14 21.23 -22.13
CA ASP A 257 -6.14 21.30 -20.64
C ASP A 257 -6.61 20.01 -19.93
N LYS A 258 -7.22 19.07 -20.66
CA LYS A 258 -7.84 17.85 -20.14
C LYS A 258 -7.30 16.58 -20.80
N HIS A 259 -6.50 16.70 -21.85
CA HIS A 259 -6.08 15.57 -22.68
C HIS A 259 -4.60 15.62 -23.05
N VAL A 260 -3.98 14.44 -23.03
CA VAL A 260 -2.62 14.21 -23.52
C VAL A 260 -2.63 13.19 -24.66
N ILE A 261 -1.64 13.31 -25.54
CA ILE A 261 -1.29 12.30 -26.54
C ILE A 261 0.00 11.63 -26.09
N VAL A 262 0.03 10.31 -26.23
CA VAL A 262 1.16 9.47 -25.87
C VAL A 262 1.65 8.80 -27.15
N GLU A 263 2.93 8.96 -27.45
CA GLU A 263 3.62 8.37 -28.59
C GLU A 263 4.71 7.42 -28.08
N MET A 264 4.75 6.20 -28.64
CA MET A 264 5.79 5.22 -28.38
C MET A 264 6.24 4.58 -29.68
N ASP A 265 7.55 4.62 -29.92
CA ASP A 265 8.20 4.00 -31.07
C ASP A 265 8.90 2.74 -30.58
N ILE A 266 8.58 1.61 -31.21
CA ILE A 266 9.02 0.28 -30.82
C ILE A 266 9.97 -0.24 -31.90
N ASP A 267 11.11 -0.78 -31.48
CA ASP A 267 11.91 -1.68 -32.30
C ASP A 267 11.62 -3.10 -31.83
N GLU A 268 10.94 -3.88 -32.67
CA GLU A 268 10.54 -5.25 -32.34
C GLU A 268 11.75 -6.20 -32.26
N GLY A 269 12.82 -5.90 -33.00
CA GLY A 269 13.96 -6.79 -33.15
C GLY A 269 13.60 -8.10 -33.87
N GLN A 270 14.49 -9.08 -33.77
CA GLN A 270 14.30 -10.39 -34.39
C GLN A 270 13.61 -11.39 -33.46
N GLN A 271 12.86 -12.32 -34.05
CA GLN A 271 12.22 -13.40 -33.31
C GLN A 271 13.21 -14.55 -33.11
N TYR A 272 13.32 -15.04 -31.87
CA TYR A 272 14.21 -16.13 -31.50
C TYR A 272 13.46 -17.44 -31.22
N TYR A 273 14.17 -18.55 -31.39
CA TYR A 273 13.69 -19.92 -31.18
C TYR A 273 14.62 -20.70 -30.26
N HIS A 274 14.07 -21.69 -29.56
CA HIS A 274 14.82 -22.64 -28.74
C HIS A 274 15.60 -23.62 -29.62
N ARG A 275 16.93 -23.69 -29.48
CA ARG A 275 17.76 -24.62 -30.24
C ARG A 275 18.19 -25.83 -29.42
N ASN A 276 18.82 -25.61 -28.28
CA ASN A 276 19.23 -26.67 -27.37
C ASN A 276 18.96 -26.27 -25.91
N ILE A 277 18.54 -27.23 -25.10
CA ILE A 277 18.35 -27.05 -23.65
C ILE A 277 19.19 -28.11 -22.95
N ALA A 278 20.31 -27.67 -22.38
CA ALA A 278 21.17 -28.49 -21.54
C ALA A 278 20.74 -28.37 -20.07
N TRP A 279 21.04 -29.40 -19.29
CA TRP A 279 20.81 -29.42 -17.85
C TRP A 279 22.13 -29.71 -17.16
N SER A 280 22.42 -28.98 -16.08
CA SER A 280 23.60 -29.21 -15.25
C SER A 280 23.24 -29.11 -13.77
N GLY A 281 23.92 -29.91 -12.93
CA GLY A 281 23.66 -29.95 -11.49
C GLY A 281 22.41 -30.74 -11.05
N ASN A 282 21.74 -31.42 -11.97
CA ASN A 282 20.68 -32.38 -11.68
C ASN A 282 21.26 -33.77 -11.33
N TYR A 283 21.36 -34.07 -10.05
CA TYR A 283 21.84 -35.37 -9.55
C TYR A 283 20.69 -36.31 -9.21
N LYS A 284 19.52 -35.76 -8.86
CA LYS A 284 18.34 -36.51 -8.42
C LYS A 284 17.47 -37.01 -9.58
N TYR A 285 17.20 -36.16 -10.58
CA TYR A 285 16.40 -36.51 -11.75
C TYR A 285 17.26 -36.44 -13.02
N ASN A 286 17.02 -37.36 -13.96
CA ASN A 286 17.70 -37.33 -15.25
C ASN A 286 17.19 -36.18 -16.12
N SER A 287 18.03 -35.76 -17.05
CA SER A 287 17.73 -34.64 -17.95
C SER A 287 16.53 -34.93 -18.86
N GLU A 288 16.26 -36.21 -19.19
CA GLU A 288 15.11 -36.59 -20.01
C GLU A 288 13.77 -36.38 -19.29
N ILE A 289 13.67 -36.71 -17.99
CA ILE A 289 12.45 -36.45 -17.20
C ILE A 289 12.24 -34.94 -17.08
N LEU A 290 13.29 -34.19 -16.77
CA LEU A 290 13.22 -32.73 -16.64
C LEU A 290 12.81 -32.06 -17.95
N ALA A 291 13.35 -32.50 -19.09
CA ALA A 291 12.98 -32.02 -20.40
C ALA A 291 11.50 -32.33 -20.74
N SER A 292 11.02 -33.53 -20.39
CA SER A 292 9.62 -33.93 -20.63
C SER A 292 8.62 -33.08 -19.83
N VAL A 293 8.98 -32.71 -18.60
CA VAL A 293 8.16 -31.89 -17.70
C VAL A 293 8.19 -30.42 -18.13
N LEU A 294 9.36 -29.92 -18.53
CA LEU A 294 9.51 -28.58 -19.12
C LEU A 294 8.60 -28.44 -20.36
N GLY A 295 8.54 -29.47 -21.20
CA GLY A 295 7.63 -29.53 -22.35
C GLY A 295 7.89 -28.43 -23.38
N ILE A 296 9.16 -28.07 -23.56
CA ILE A 296 9.64 -27.13 -24.59
C ILE A 296 10.55 -27.91 -25.53
N GLU A 297 10.21 -27.89 -26.81
CA GLU A 297 10.93 -28.62 -27.85
C GLU A 297 11.85 -27.71 -28.65
N LYS A 298 12.81 -28.30 -29.35
CA LYS A 298 13.65 -27.58 -30.31
C LYS A 298 12.79 -27.00 -31.44
N GLY A 299 12.96 -25.72 -31.72
CA GLY A 299 12.18 -24.96 -32.70
C GLY A 299 10.97 -24.24 -32.11
N ASP A 300 10.64 -24.45 -30.83
CA ASP A 300 9.65 -23.62 -30.15
C ASP A 300 10.11 -22.16 -30.09
N ILE A 301 9.16 -21.23 -30.15
CA ILE A 301 9.40 -19.80 -29.96
C ILE A 301 10.02 -19.56 -28.57
N TYR A 302 11.11 -18.78 -28.55
CA TYR A 302 11.79 -18.40 -27.32
C TYR A 302 10.88 -17.58 -26.40
N SER A 303 10.74 -17.96 -25.14
CA SER A 303 9.91 -17.18 -24.20
C SER A 303 10.35 -17.42 -22.77
N LEU A 304 11.02 -16.44 -22.18
CA LEU A 304 11.43 -16.48 -20.77
C LEU A 304 10.21 -16.69 -19.85
N GLY A 305 9.10 -15.98 -20.11
CA GLY A 305 7.87 -16.16 -19.34
C GLY A 305 7.28 -17.58 -19.44
N LYS A 306 7.37 -18.23 -20.62
CA LYS A 306 6.94 -19.63 -20.77
C LYS A 306 7.86 -20.58 -20.00
N ILE A 307 9.17 -20.35 -20.05
CA ILE A 307 10.17 -21.12 -19.30
C ILE A 307 9.94 -20.98 -17.81
N ASP A 308 9.90 -19.76 -17.28
CA ASP A 308 9.72 -19.50 -15.86
C ASP A 308 8.43 -20.12 -15.34
N LYS A 309 7.35 -20.06 -16.12
CA LYS A 309 6.10 -20.70 -15.77
C LYS A 309 6.22 -22.23 -15.70
N ARG A 310 6.98 -22.85 -16.60
CA ARG A 310 7.23 -24.30 -16.61
C ARG A 310 8.27 -24.74 -15.57
N LEU A 311 9.14 -23.83 -15.14
CA LEU A 311 10.11 -24.09 -14.07
C LEU A 311 9.49 -23.92 -12.68
N PHE A 312 8.67 -22.88 -12.44
CA PHE A 312 8.22 -22.50 -11.09
C PHE A 312 6.70 -22.33 -10.92
N GLY A 313 5.96 -22.20 -12.02
CA GLY A 313 4.71 -21.43 -12.05
C GLY A 313 3.42 -22.22 -12.27
N ASP A 314 3.44 -23.55 -12.30
CA ASP A 314 2.20 -24.30 -12.46
C ASP A 314 1.51 -24.55 -11.12
N THR A 315 0.34 -23.95 -10.92
CA THR A 315 -0.49 -24.15 -9.72
C THR A 315 -1.03 -25.58 -9.62
N ASN A 316 -0.95 -26.35 -10.70
CA ASN A 316 -1.29 -27.77 -10.76
C ASN A 316 -0.12 -28.70 -10.41
N GLY A 317 1.08 -28.17 -10.16
CA GLY A 317 2.25 -28.96 -9.76
C GLY A 317 2.96 -29.68 -10.91
N SER A 318 2.67 -29.33 -12.16
CA SER A 318 3.30 -29.88 -13.38
C SER A 318 4.58 -29.15 -13.80
N ASP A 319 5.13 -28.28 -12.95
CA ASP A 319 6.39 -27.58 -13.17
C ASP A 319 7.59 -28.35 -12.60
N VAL A 320 8.78 -28.04 -13.11
CA VAL A 320 10.02 -28.71 -12.71
C VAL A 320 10.32 -28.52 -11.22
N SER A 321 10.07 -27.34 -10.67
CA SER A 321 10.30 -27.07 -9.25
C SER A 321 9.44 -27.93 -8.33
N SER A 322 8.21 -28.25 -8.75
CA SER A 322 7.30 -29.08 -7.93
C SER A 322 7.82 -30.50 -7.73
N LEU A 323 8.52 -31.09 -8.71
CA LEU A 323 9.18 -32.39 -8.53
C LEU A 323 10.18 -32.36 -7.38
N TYR A 324 11.03 -31.33 -7.35
CA TYR A 324 12.04 -31.17 -6.31
C TYR A 324 11.44 -30.79 -4.95
N LEU A 325 10.50 -29.85 -4.94
CA LEU A 325 9.85 -29.37 -3.72
C LEU A 325 9.01 -30.45 -3.05
N ASP A 326 8.36 -31.33 -3.83
CA ASP A 326 7.57 -32.45 -3.30
C ASP A 326 8.46 -33.59 -2.77
N ASP A 327 9.69 -33.72 -3.29
CA ASP A 327 10.72 -34.63 -2.77
C ASP A 327 11.53 -34.04 -1.60
N GLY A 328 11.16 -32.86 -1.10
CA GLY A 328 11.76 -32.22 0.07
C GLY A 328 12.95 -31.30 -0.21
N TYR A 329 13.30 -31.03 -1.45
CA TYR A 329 14.37 -30.09 -1.79
C TYR A 329 13.89 -28.64 -1.71
N LEU A 330 13.61 -28.15 -0.49
CA LEU A 330 13.15 -26.79 -0.26
C LEU A 330 14.17 -25.71 -0.67
N PHE A 331 15.46 -26.05 -0.63
CA PHE A 331 16.56 -25.14 -0.98
C PHE A 331 16.97 -25.26 -2.44
N PHE A 332 16.17 -25.98 -3.25
CA PHE A 332 16.38 -26.12 -4.67
C PHE A 332 16.33 -24.76 -5.36
N ASN A 333 17.30 -24.53 -6.24
CA ASN A 333 17.31 -23.40 -7.15
C ASN A 333 17.62 -23.88 -8.57
N ILE A 334 16.91 -23.32 -9.55
CA ILE A 334 17.19 -23.53 -10.97
C ILE A 334 17.37 -22.18 -11.64
N GLU A 335 18.47 -22.01 -12.36
CA GLU A 335 18.79 -20.79 -13.07
C GLU A 335 18.90 -21.09 -14.57
N PRO A 336 17.98 -20.60 -15.41
CA PRO A 336 18.10 -20.69 -16.86
C PRO A 336 19.17 -19.69 -17.33
N VAL A 337 20.28 -20.18 -17.86
CA VAL A 337 21.37 -19.35 -18.40
C VAL A 337 21.44 -19.50 -19.91
N GLU A 338 21.43 -18.39 -20.63
CA GLU A 338 21.70 -18.36 -22.06
C GLU A 338 23.20 -18.57 -22.30
N VAL A 339 23.56 -19.64 -23.01
CA VAL A 339 24.97 -20.00 -23.25
C VAL A 339 25.43 -19.50 -24.61
N MET A 340 24.57 -19.59 -25.62
CA MET A 340 24.89 -19.21 -26.98
C MET A 340 23.66 -18.64 -27.68
N VAL A 341 23.90 -17.60 -28.47
CA VAL A 341 22.93 -17.01 -29.39
C VAL A 341 23.57 -17.04 -30.76
N GLU A 342 22.96 -17.77 -31.70
CA GLU A 342 23.46 -17.88 -33.07
C GLU A 342 22.30 -17.62 -34.04
N GLY A 343 22.34 -16.49 -34.75
CA GLY A 343 21.25 -16.06 -35.63
C GLY A 343 19.96 -15.86 -34.83
N ASP A 344 18.92 -16.61 -35.19
CA ASP A 344 17.60 -16.61 -34.58
C ASP A 344 17.43 -17.69 -33.50
N SER A 345 18.51 -18.35 -33.09
CA SER A 345 18.48 -19.57 -32.30
C SER A 345 19.24 -19.42 -30.98
N ILE A 346 18.61 -19.81 -29.86
CA ILE A 346 19.16 -19.67 -28.50
C ILE A 346 19.38 -21.03 -27.86
N ASP A 347 20.57 -21.22 -27.28
CA ASP A 347 20.89 -22.34 -26.41
C ASP A 347 20.80 -21.93 -24.94
N LEU A 348 20.08 -22.75 -24.17
CA LEU A 348 19.88 -22.57 -22.74
C LEU A 348 20.58 -23.69 -21.97
N GLU A 349 21.16 -23.34 -20.84
CA GLU A 349 21.64 -24.25 -19.82
C GLU A 349 20.85 -24.02 -18.53
N MET A 350 20.09 -25.03 -18.12
CA MET A 350 19.37 -25.05 -16.86
C MET A 350 20.33 -25.49 -15.75
N ARG A 351 20.84 -24.52 -14.99
CA ARG A 351 21.76 -24.78 -13.88
C ARG A 351 20.98 -25.03 -12.61
N ILE A 352 21.08 -26.25 -12.09
CA ILE A 352 20.36 -26.69 -10.89
C ILE A 352 21.32 -26.74 -9.70
N THR A 353 20.86 -26.22 -8.57
CA THR A 353 21.45 -26.45 -7.25
C THR A 353 20.39 -27.09 -6.37
N GLU A 354 20.52 -28.38 -6.07
CA GLU A 354 19.46 -29.13 -5.36
C GLU A 354 19.43 -28.81 -3.85
N GLY A 355 20.61 -28.66 -3.22
CA GLY A 355 20.71 -28.47 -1.78
C GLY A 355 20.31 -29.71 -0.96
N PRO A 356 20.34 -29.63 0.39
CA PRO A 356 19.91 -30.73 1.25
C PRO A 356 18.38 -30.89 1.28
N GLN A 357 17.88 -32.10 1.56
CA GLN A 357 16.45 -32.31 1.80
C GLN A 357 16.02 -31.67 3.13
N ALA A 358 14.97 -30.87 3.09
CA ALA A 358 14.35 -30.26 4.24
C ALA A 358 13.36 -31.22 4.91
N THR A 359 13.51 -31.40 6.22
CA THR A 359 12.57 -32.13 7.07
C THR A 359 11.76 -31.15 7.92
N ILE A 360 10.45 -31.39 8.04
CA ILE A 360 9.55 -30.55 8.81
C ILE A 360 9.86 -30.74 10.30
N ARG A 361 10.22 -29.65 11.00
CA ARG A 361 10.55 -29.70 12.43
C ARG A 361 9.34 -29.35 13.28
N LYS A 362 8.65 -28.24 13.02
CA LYS A 362 7.41 -27.85 13.72
C LYS A 362 6.37 -27.30 12.76
N VAL A 363 5.12 -27.43 13.16
CA VAL A 363 3.96 -26.89 12.44
C VAL A 363 3.11 -26.06 13.41
N PRO A 364 3.53 -24.82 13.71
CA PRO A 364 2.77 -23.94 14.58
C PRO A 364 1.50 -23.45 13.87
N LEU A 365 0.40 -23.38 14.64
CA LEU A 365 -0.89 -22.86 14.20
C LEU A 365 -1.24 -21.63 15.05
N PHE A 366 -1.63 -20.53 14.39
CA PHE A 366 -1.99 -19.27 15.05
C PHE A 366 -3.35 -18.74 14.56
N GLY A 367 -4.08 -18.08 15.46
CA GLY A 367 -5.28 -17.29 15.16
C GLY A 367 -6.62 -18.04 15.23
N ASN A 368 -6.62 -19.33 15.55
CA ASN A 368 -7.82 -20.09 15.88
C ASN A 368 -8.27 -19.82 17.33
N THR A 369 -9.14 -18.84 17.53
CA THR A 369 -9.60 -18.43 18.88
C THR A 369 -10.83 -19.18 19.38
N LYS A 370 -11.75 -19.57 18.47
CA LYS A 370 -12.99 -20.29 18.77
C LYS A 370 -12.91 -21.76 18.33
N THR A 371 -12.37 -21.98 17.15
CA THR A 371 -12.16 -23.28 16.51
C THR A 371 -11.04 -24.02 17.21
N SER A 372 -11.29 -25.26 17.57
CA SER A 372 -10.30 -26.12 18.19
C SER A 372 -9.11 -26.33 17.25
N ASP A 373 -7.91 -26.32 17.80
CA ASP A 373 -6.67 -26.66 17.09
C ASP A 373 -6.77 -28.03 16.40
N PHE A 374 -7.49 -28.99 17.00
CA PHE A 374 -7.75 -30.30 16.40
C PHE A 374 -8.46 -30.25 15.04
N VAL A 375 -9.44 -29.34 14.88
CA VAL A 375 -10.22 -29.20 13.64
C VAL A 375 -9.34 -28.72 12.49
N VAL A 376 -8.35 -27.87 12.77
CA VAL A 376 -7.42 -27.40 11.75
C VAL A 376 -6.31 -28.43 11.53
N ARG A 377 -5.75 -28.99 12.60
CA ARG A 377 -4.64 -29.96 12.53
C ARG A 377 -4.99 -31.22 11.75
N ARG A 378 -6.24 -31.70 11.80
CA ARG A 378 -6.66 -32.89 11.05
C ARG A 378 -6.65 -32.67 9.52
N GLU A 379 -6.77 -31.42 9.08
CA GLU A 379 -6.72 -31.06 7.65
C GLU A 379 -5.28 -30.81 7.17
N ILE A 380 -4.35 -30.59 8.10
CA ILE A 380 -2.93 -30.41 7.80
C ILE A 380 -2.29 -31.76 7.47
N ARG A 381 -1.76 -31.87 6.25
CA ARG A 381 -1.04 -33.05 5.74
C ARG A 381 0.44 -33.04 6.09
N THR A 382 1.00 -31.87 6.38
CA THR A 382 2.40 -31.71 6.76
C THR A 382 2.60 -31.98 8.25
N ALA A 383 3.24 -33.09 8.61
CA ALA A 383 3.54 -33.46 10.00
C ALA A 383 5.03 -33.32 10.34
N PRO A 384 5.39 -32.98 11.60
CA PRO A 384 6.77 -33.03 12.07
C PRO A 384 7.43 -34.38 11.79
N GLY A 385 8.68 -34.35 11.31
CA GLY A 385 9.47 -35.53 10.93
C GLY A 385 9.28 -35.98 9.47
N GLN A 386 8.26 -35.48 8.76
CA GLN A 386 8.12 -35.74 7.32
C GLN A 386 9.03 -34.84 6.49
N LYS A 387 9.32 -35.27 5.26
CA LYS A 387 9.96 -34.40 4.28
C LYS A 387 9.05 -33.23 3.92
N PHE A 388 9.63 -32.09 3.59
CA PHE A 388 8.89 -30.99 3.01
C PHE A 388 8.21 -31.44 1.70
N SER A 389 6.97 -30.99 1.47
CA SER A 389 6.23 -31.24 0.25
C SER A 389 5.34 -30.04 -0.05
N ARG A 390 5.47 -29.46 -1.24
CA ARG A 390 4.66 -28.30 -1.65
C ARG A 390 3.21 -28.73 -1.88
N SER A 391 3.02 -29.89 -2.51
CA SER A 391 1.71 -30.49 -2.74
C SER A 391 0.93 -30.72 -1.45
N ASP A 392 1.60 -31.17 -0.38
CA ASP A 392 0.94 -31.34 0.92
C ASP A 392 0.55 -30.01 1.57
N ILE A 393 1.35 -28.95 1.39
CA ILE A 393 1.02 -27.60 1.86
C ILE A 393 -0.19 -27.05 1.10
N ILE A 394 -0.18 -27.11 -0.23
CA ILE A 394 -1.27 -26.62 -1.07
C ILE A 394 -2.56 -27.39 -0.74
N ARG A 395 -2.46 -28.72 -0.57
CA ARG A 395 -3.59 -29.54 -0.14
C ARG A 395 -4.10 -29.11 1.24
N SER A 396 -3.22 -29.00 2.24
CA SER A 396 -3.60 -28.54 3.58
C SER A 396 -4.31 -27.18 3.54
N GLN A 397 -3.80 -26.24 2.73
CA GLN A 397 -4.42 -24.93 2.54
C GLN A 397 -5.84 -25.06 1.94
N ARG A 398 -6.02 -25.89 0.90
CA ARG A 398 -7.33 -26.13 0.28
C ARG A 398 -8.32 -26.76 1.25
N GLU A 399 -7.91 -27.76 2.03
CA GLU A 399 -8.77 -28.42 3.01
C GLU A 399 -9.17 -27.45 4.14
N ILE A 400 -8.24 -26.63 4.64
CA ILE A 400 -8.53 -25.58 5.64
C ILE A 400 -9.53 -24.55 5.09
N LEU A 401 -9.37 -24.12 3.83
CA LEU A 401 -10.32 -23.20 3.18
C LEU A 401 -11.70 -23.85 3.01
N ALA A 402 -11.76 -25.15 2.70
CA ALA A 402 -13.00 -25.90 2.52
C ALA A 402 -13.82 -25.97 3.82
N LEU A 403 -13.19 -25.91 4.99
CA LEU A 403 -13.87 -25.83 6.29
C LEU A 403 -14.79 -24.61 6.41
N ASN A 404 -14.56 -23.55 5.63
CA ASN A 404 -15.36 -22.33 5.63
C ASN A 404 -15.41 -21.56 6.97
N TYR A 405 -14.61 -21.92 7.98
CA TYR A 405 -14.52 -21.23 9.27
C TYR A 405 -13.58 -20.02 9.28
N PHE A 406 -12.71 -19.94 8.28
CA PHE A 406 -11.64 -18.94 8.22
C PHE A 406 -11.84 -17.96 7.06
N ASP A 407 -11.30 -16.75 7.23
CA ASP A 407 -11.19 -15.74 6.19
C ASP A 407 -10.13 -16.19 5.16
N GLN A 408 -10.53 -16.23 3.89
CA GLN A 408 -9.70 -16.72 2.80
C GLN A 408 -8.56 -15.75 2.49
N GLU A 409 -8.77 -14.45 2.67
CA GLU A 409 -7.76 -13.43 2.38
C GLU A 409 -6.64 -13.41 3.42
N LYS A 410 -6.91 -13.94 4.61
CA LYS A 410 -6.01 -13.89 5.77
C LYS A 410 -5.36 -15.22 6.11
N LEU A 411 -5.67 -16.28 5.36
CA LEU A 411 -4.99 -17.57 5.50
C LEU A 411 -3.56 -17.45 4.99
N GLY A 412 -2.60 -17.48 5.91
CA GLY A 412 -1.17 -17.43 5.61
C GLY A 412 -0.49 -18.77 5.88
N VAL A 413 0.21 -19.33 4.88
CA VAL A 413 1.11 -20.46 5.09
C VAL A 413 2.53 -20.04 4.74
N GLN A 414 3.43 -20.10 5.71
CA GLN A 414 4.80 -19.62 5.55
C GLN A 414 5.79 -20.72 5.98
N PRO A 415 6.57 -21.30 5.05
CA PRO A 415 7.70 -22.13 5.40
C PRO A 415 8.85 -21.23 5.89
N ILE A 416 9.39 -21.54 7.06
CA ILE A 416 10.54 -20.88 7.68
C ILE A 416 11.74 -21.84 7.57
N PRO A 417 12.52 -21.74 6.47
CA PRO A 417 13.66 -22.61 6.23
C PRO A 417 14.81 -22.36 7.20
N ASN A 418 15.52 -23.43 7.56
CA ASN A 418 16.83 -23.38 8.21
C ASN A 418 17.81 -24.28 7.45
N GLN A 419 18.61 -23.66 6.57
CA GLN A 419 19.58 -24.36 5.72
C GLN A 419 20.64 -25.12 6.51
N ALA A 420 21.14 -24.55 7.61
CA ALA A 420 22.21 -25.15 8.41
C ALA A 420 21.82 -26.49 9.05
N THR A 421 20.53 -26.66 9.36
CA THR A 421 20.01 -27.88 9.99
C THR A 421 19.26 -28.78 9.01
N GLY A 422 19.04 -28.34 7.76
CA GLY A 422 18.18 -29.05 6.82
C GLY A 422 16.73 -29.20 7.33
N THR A 423 16.25 -28.24 8.13
CA THR A 423 14.89 -28.29 8.68
C THR A 423 14.06 -27.09 8.25
N VAL A 424 12.74 -27.25 8.32
CA VAL A 424 11.76 -26.19 8.03
C VAL A 424 10.63 -26.22 9.06
N ASP A 425 10.23 -25.05 9.54
CA ASP A 425 8.97 -24.90 10.27
C ASP A 425 7.90 -24.39 9.33
N ILE A 426 6.71 -24.99 9.34
CA ILE A 426 5.60 -24.54 8.49
C ILE A 426 4.57 -23.83 9.36
N GLN A 427 4.56 -22.51 9.29
CA GLN A 427 3.63 -21.68 10.07
C GLN A 427 2.30 -21.53 9.33
N TYR A 428 1.22 -21.97 9.98
CA TYR A 428 -0.15 -21.73 9.54
C TYR A 428 -0.76 -20.60 10.38
N THR A 429 -1.19 -19.54 9.72
CA THR A 429 -1.91 -18.42 10.34
C THR A 429 -3.32 -18.38 9.76
N VAL A 430 -4.33 -18.48 10.63
CA VAL A 430 -5.74 -18.47 10.26
C VAL A 430 -6.43 -17.31 10.96
N GLU A 431 -7.43 -16.70 10.33
CA GLU A 431 -8.33 -15.76 11.01
C GLU A 431 -9.76 -16.27 10.88
N GLU A 432 -10.46 -16.40 12.00
CA GLU A 432 -11.83 -16.89 12.02
C GLU A 432 -12.83 -15.85 11.52
N ARG A 433 -13.77 -16.30 10.71
CA ARG A 433 -14.91 -15.49 10.27
C ARG A 433 -16.21 -15.93 10.92
N ALA A 434 -17.20 -15.06 10.94
CA ALA A 434 -18.56 -15.44 11.32
C ALA A 434 -19.10 -16.45 10.29
N SER A 435 -19.29 -17.70 10.71
CA SER A 435 -19.76 -18.80 9.87
C SER A 435 -21.21 -19.19 10.11
N ASP A 436 -21.82 -18.73 11.20
CA ASP A 436 -23.21 -19.02 11.53
C ASP A 436 -24.18 -18.26 10.61
N GLN A 437 -25.28 -18.91 10.22
CA GLN A 437 -26.25 -18.36 9.28
C GLN A 437 -27.64 -18.28 9.91
N LEU A 438 -28.30 -17.14 9.72
CA LEU A 438 -29.73 -16.96 9.96
C LEU A 438 -30.41 -16.80 8.60
N GLN A 439 -31.32 -17.72 8.26
CA GLN A 439 -32.16 -17.63 7.08
C GLN A 439 -33.60 -17.38 7.49
N LEU A 440 -34.18 -16.33 6.92
CA LEU A 440 -35.58 -15.97 7.09
C LEU A 440 -36.24 -16.02 5.72
N GLN A 441 -37.23 -16.88 5.56
CA GLN A 441 -38.01 -16.99 4.33
C GLN A 441 -39.47 -16.74 4.66
N GLY A 442 -40.16 -16.01 3.79
CA GLY A 442 -41.56 -15.65 3.99
C GLY A 442 -42.29 -15.57 2.65
N GLY A 443 -43.51 -16.08 2.59
CA GLY A 443 -44.37 -16.03 1.42
C GLY A 443 -45.84 -16.13 1.79
N TRP A 444 -46.72 -15.83 0.85
CA TRP A 444 -48.15 -16.12 1.00
C TRP A 444 -48.50 -17.38 0.23
N GLY A 445 -49.02 -18.38 0.95
CA GLY A 445 -49.58 -19.58 0.32
C GLY A 445 -50.85 -19.24 -0.44
N GLY A 446 -51.02 -19.80 -1.64
CA GLY A 446 -52.27 -19.69 -2.40
C GLY A 446 -53.43 -20.44 -1.71
N GLN A 447 -54.65 -20.22 -2.22
CA GLN A 447 -55.85 -20.90 -1.72
C GLN A 447 -55.67 -22.42 -1.75
N ILE A 448 -55.79 -23.07 -0.58
CA ILE A 448 -55.80 -24.52 -0.48
C ILE A 448 -57.26 -24.96 -0.46
N ARG A 449 -57.64 -25.83 -1.38
CA ARG A 449 -59.00 -26.37 -1.46
C ARG A 449 -59.02 -27.68 -0.68
N ASP A 450 -59.93 -27.80 0.27
CA ASP A 450 -60.14 -29.06 0.99
C ASP A 450 -60.57 -30.14 -0.02
N PRO A 451 -59.85 -31.28 -0.14
CA PRO A 451 -60.17 -32.33 -1.10
C PRO A 451 -61.53 -32.98 -0.88
N ASN A 452 -62.06 -32.94 0.34
CA ASN A 452 -63.28 -33.65 0.73
C ASN A 452 -64.51 -32.74 0.76
N THR A 453 -64.34 -31.45 1.08
CA THR A 453 -65.45 -30.49 1.21
C THR A 453 -65.50 -29.44 0.09
N GLY A 454 -64.40 -29.23 -0.65
CA GLY A 454 -64.31 -28.25 -1.73
C GLY A 454 -64.27 -26.78 -1.27
N GLU A 455 -64.29 -26.54 0.05
CA GLU A 455 -64.17 -25.20 0.63
C GLU A 455 -62.79 -24.59 0.37
N VAL A 456 -62.78 -23.28 0.13
CA VAL A 456 -61.58 -22.48 -0.06
C VAL A 456 -61.04 -22.08 1.31
N LEU A 457 -59.97 -22.73 1.75
CA LEU A 457 -59.23 -22.28 2.93
C LEU A 457 -58.36 -21.10 2.51
N TYR A 458 -58.56 -19.94 3.16
CA TYR A 458 -57.76 -18.74 2.90
C TYR A 458 -56.27 -19.03 3.07
N GLY A 459 -55.51 -18.69 2.03
CA GLY A 459 -54.06 -18.77 2.00
C GLY A 459 -53.42 -18.02 3.17
N GLY A 460 -52.57 -18.71 3.92
CA GLY A 460 -51.89 -18.16 5.09
C GLY A 460 -50.50 -17.63 4.78
N PHE A 461 -49.95 -16.85 5.72
CA PHE A 461 -48.52 -16.56 5.74
C PHE A 461 -47.73 -17.86 5.98
N VAL A 462 -46.78 -18.15 5.10
CA VAL A 462 -45.79 -19.21 5.26
C VAL A 462 -44.48 -18.55 5.63
N GLY A 463 -43.95 -18.89 6.79
CA GLY A 463 -42.66 -18.39 7.27
C GLY A 463 -41.75 -19.55 7.67
N THR A 464 -40.48 -19.46 7.30
CA THR A 464 -39.43 -20.37 7.76
C THR A 464 -38.30 -19.55 8.38
N VAL A 465 -37.92 -19.92 9.60
CA VAL A 465 -36.72 -19.42 10.29
C VAL A 465 -35.77 -20.59 10.41
N GLN A 466 -34.58 -20.48 9.84
CA GLN A 466 -33.52 -21.48 9.97
C GLN A 466 -32.28 -20.84 10.57
N LEU A 467 -31.82 -21.40 11.70
CA LEU A 467 -30.54 -21.12 12.31
C LEU A 467 -29.60 -22.27 11.95
N ALA A 468 -28.44 -21.97 11.38
CA ALA A 468 -27.39 -22.95 11.13
C ALA A 468 -26.11 -22.53 11.83
N PHE A 469 -25.72 -23.29 12.85
CA PHE A 469 -24.46 -23.16 13.55
C PHE A 469 -23.46 -24.11 12.89
N ASN A 470 -22.46 -23.55 12.22
CA ASN A 470 -21.54 -24.35 11.40
C ASN A 470 -20.30 -24.80 12.20
N ASN A 471 -20.01 -24.21 13.35
CA ASN A 471 -18.88 -24.58 14.21
C ASN A 471 -19.33 -25.05 15.59
N PHE A 472 -20.34 -25.92 15.67
CA PHE A 472 -20.86 -26.46 16.93
C PHE A 472 -19.89 -27.50 17.53
N ALA A 473 -19.91 -27.65 18.86
CA ALA A 473 -19.05 -28.59 19.58
C ALA A 473 -19.78 -29.38 20.67
N THR A 474 -20.09 -30.65 20.40
CA THR A 474 -20.65 -31.55 21.42
C THR A 474 -19.68 -31.85 22.55
N ARG A 475 -18.37 -32.01 22.26
CA ARG A 475 -17.38 -32.36 23.29
C ARG A 475 -17.15 -31.24 24.29
N ARG A 476 -17.40 -29.99 23.88
CA ARG A 476 -17.23 -28.77 24.68
C ARG A 476 -18.54 -28.25 25.28
N MET A 477 -19.61 -29.06 25.29
CA MET A 477 -20.89 -28.65 25.91
C MET A 477 -20.75 -28.23 27.38
N PHE A 478 -19.78 -28.79 28.10
CA PHE A 478 -19.53 -28.47 29.52
C PHE A 478 -18.37 -27.47 29.73
N ASP A 479 -17.73 -26.97 28.66
CA ASP A 479 -16.67 -25.97 28.75
C ASP A 479 -17.27 -24.57 28.65
N ALA A 480 -17.31 -23.84 29.77
CA ALA A 480 -17.89 -22.50 29.85
C ALA A 480 -17.26 -21.51 28.85
N ASN A 481 -16.00 -21.71 28.44
CA ASN A 481 -15.32 -20.82 27.49
C ASN A 481 -15.79 -21.02 26.05
N ALA A 482 -16.40 -22.17 25.73
CA ALA A 482 -16.85 -22.50 24.38
C ALA A 482 -18.24 -21.93 24.03
N TRP A 483 -18.96 -21.39 25.01
CA TRP A 483 -20.36 -20.95 24.88
C TRP A 483 -20.49 -19.51 24.38
N ARG A 484 -20.85 -19.31 23.10
CA ARG A 484 -21.30 -17.99 22.56
C ARG A 484 -22.16 -18.11 21.29
N PRO A 485 -23.52 -18.20 21.33
CA PRO A 485 -24.42 -18.57 22.43
C PRO A 485 -24.59 -20.10 22.59
N VAL A 486 -24.06 -20.88 21.66
CA VAL A 486 -24.00 -22.36 21.71
C VAL A 486 -22.54 -22.79 21.87
N PRO A 487 -22.26 -23.99 22.39
CA PRO A 487 -20.90 -24.51 22.48
C PRO A 487 -20.31 -24.68 21.08
N SER A 488 -19.13 -24.09 20.87
CA SER A 488 -18.49 -24.00 19.56
C SER A 488 -17.05 -24.52 19.55
N GLY A 489 -16.59 -24.97 18.38
CA GLY A 489 -15.18 -25.24 18.11
C GLY A 489 -14.79 -26.61 17.55
N ASP A 490 -15.69 -27.59 17.42
CA ASP A 490 -15.36 -28.92 16.86
C ASP A 490 -15.73 -29.04 15.37
N GLY A 491 -16.26 -27.96 14.76
CA GLY A 491 -16.62 -27.93 13.35
C GLY A 491 -17.80 -28.83 12.97
N GLN A 492 -18.71 -29.13 13.90
CA GLN A 492 -19.97 -29.85 13.66
C GLN A 492 -21.07 -28.87 13.24
N ARG A 493 -22.08 -29.36 12.51
CA ARG A 493 -23.20 -28.51 12.07
C ARG A 493 -24.47 -28.84 12.83
N LEU A 494 -25.00 -27.85 13.55
CA LEU A 494 -26.32 -27.90 14.16
C LEU A 494 -27.25 -26.92 13.44
N SER A 495 -28.32 -27.42 12.82
CA SER A 495 -29.35 -26.56 12.26
C SER A 495 -30.69 -26.74 12.96
N LEU A 496 -31.28 -25.63 13.36
CA LEU A 496 -32.61 -25.53 13.93
C LEU A 496 -33.50 -24.83 12.91
N ALA A 497 -34.56 -25.48 12.47
CA ALA A 497 -35.53 -24.88 11.55
C ALA A 497 -36.91 -24.89 12.19
N PHE A 498 -37.57 -23.74 12.13
CA PHE A 498 -38.97 -23.57 12.49
C PHE A 498 -39.74 -23.09 11.26
N GLN A 499 -40.73 -23.86 10.85
CA GLN A 499 -41.60 -23.53 9.74
C GLN A 499 -43.04 -23.41 10.22
N MET A 500 -43.73 -22.36 9.79
CA MET A 500 -45.14 -22.12 10.07
C MET A 500 -45.89 -21.86 8.77
N ASN A 501 -47.04 -22.50 8.60
CA ASN A 501 -47.95 -22.27 7.47
C ASN A 501 -49.35 -21.96 8.01
N GLY A 502 -49.69 -20.67 8.02
CA GLY A 502 -51.00 -20.17 8.43
C GLY A 502 -51.42 -20.67 9.82
N ARG A 503 -52.71 -21.02 9.95
CA ARG A 503 -53.30 -21.58 11.19
C ARG A 503 -53.15 -23.10 11.32
N GLY A 504 -52.64 -23.79 10.28
CA GLY A 504 -52.74 -25.24 10.15
C GLY A 504 -51.51 -26.04 10.57
N TYR A 505 -50.29 -25.53 10.33
CA TYR A 505 -49.08 -26.36 10.46
C TYR A 505 -47.89 -25.59 11.06
N LYS A 506 -47.27 -26.16 12.09
CA LYS A 506 -46.02 -25.71 12.71
C LYS A 506 -45.08 -26.91 12.75
N ASN A 507 -43.91 -26.79 12.16
CA ASN A 507 -42.88 -27.82 12.19
C ASN A 507 -41.61 -27.29 12.82
N PHE A 508 -41.00 -28.10 13.67
CA PHE A 508 -39.69 -27.85 14.24
C PHE A 508 -38.78 -29.01 13.88
N SER A 509 -37.70 -28.72 13.16
CA SER A 509 -36.70 -29.71 12.75
C SER A 509 -35.35 -29.36 13.33
N VAL A 510 -34.71 -30.35 13.94
CA VAL A 510 -33.30 -30.28 14.36
C VAL A 510 -32.52 -31.24 13.47
N THR A 511 -31.46 -30.73 12.85
CA THR A 511 -30.53 -31.56 12.09
C THR A 511 -29.14 -31.36 12.66
N PHE A 512 -28.45 -32.47 12.89
CA PHE A 512 -27.09 -32.52 13.41
C PHE A 512 -26.23 -33.35 12.46
N MET A 513 -25.10 -32.80 12.03
CA MET A 513 -24.14 -33.43 11.12
C MET A 513 -22.72 -33.29 11.62
#